data_AF-A0A3M0W5E4-F1
#
_entry.id   AF-A0A3M0W5E4-F1
#
_cell.length_a   1.000
_cell.length_b   1.000
_cell.length_c   1.000
_cell.angle_alpha   90.00
_cell.angle_beta   90.00
_cell.angle_gamma   90.00
#
_symmetry.space_group_name_H-M   'P 1'
#
loop_
_entity.id
_entity.type
_entity.pdbx_description
1 polymer ?
#
loop_
_entity_poly.entity_id
_entity_poly.type
_entity_poly.pdbx_seq_one_letter_code
_entity_poly.pdbx_strand_id
1 'polypeptide(L)'
;MFLRSVYSMATNVTTIESWEIERHEQLLRRARVLGGYLDGPDGMRVRISRHEFPYDIGIWENIRDSMGTSNILAWFWPLAASMKTDGLAFETNGFEEPGQVWPPPDPDRMPRLARNLDTKDAFVYHEHPDTAAEVEAFKQRQAADLARRERANGVQRRKAFHQRFDSETAQPVDDEYLDDTAADLSGEEGWQDSGGNRLRDYGVEEDIEFYDEDDIPIAELLRRRRREGQN
;
A
#
# COMPACT_ATOMS: atom_id res chain seq x y z
N MET A 1 27.71 6.37 3.64
CA MET A 1 27.40 7.40 2.62
C MET A 1 28.42 7.44 1.50
N PHE A 2 29.70 7.72 1.76
CA PHE A 2 30.73 7.81 0.70
C PHE A 2 30.82 6.58 -0.21
N LEU A 3 30.87 5.37 0.35
CA LEU A 3 30.92 4.13 -0.45
C LEU A 3 29.69 3.96 -1.35
N ARG A 4 28.51 4.40 -0.89
CA ARG A 4 27.28 4.37 -1.69
C ARG A 4 27.35 5.36 -2.84
N SER A 5 27.91 6.56 -2.61
CA SER A 5 28.13 7.55 -3.66
C SER A 5 29.13 7.07 -4.71
N VAL A 6 30.23 6.44 -4.28
CA VAL A 6 31.22 5.86 -5.21
C VAL A 6 30.60 4.72 -6.02
N TYR A 7 29.81 3.85 -5.38
CA TYR A 7 29.11 2.77 -6.06
C TYR A 7 28.10 3.31 -7.09
N SER A 8 27.26 4.27 -6.67
CA SER A 8 26.30 4.96 -7.53
C SER A 8 26.95 5.60 -8.75
N MET A 9 28.13 6.23 -8.56
CA MET A 9 28.92 6.79 -9.66
C MET A 9 29.54 5.73 -10.56
N ALA A 10 29.96 4.59 -9.99
CA ALA A 10 30.55 3.49 -10.74
C ALA A 10 29.52 2.74 -11.60
N THR A 11 28.25 2.69 -11.19
CA THR A 11 27.16 2.03 -11.94
C THR A 11 26.25 3.02 -12.69
N ASN A 12 26.53 4.32 -12.59
CA ASN A 12 25.68 5.39 -13.13
C ASN A 12 24.22 5.32 -12.66
N VAL A 13 24.00 4.87 -11.42
CA VAL A 13 22.67 4.71 -10.83
C VAL A 13 22.43 5.84 -9.85
N THR A 14 21.42 6.67 -10.10
CA THR A 14 21.00 7.69 -9.13
C THR A 14 20.31 7.05 -7.92
N THR A 15 20.13 7.82 -6.85
CA THR A 15 19.45 7.29 -5.65
C THR A 15 18.00 6.89 -5.93
N ILE A 16 17.30 7.63 -6.79
CA ILE A 16 15.91 7.32 -7.17
C ILE A 16 15.87 6.04 -8.01
N GLU A 17 16.76 5.89 -8.97
CA GLU A 17 16.86 4.68 -9.79
C GLU A 17 17.25 3.46 -8.96
N SER A 18 18.09 3.62 -7.93
CA SER A 18 18.43 2.50 -7.04
C SER A 18 17.17 1.92 -6.36
N TRP A 19 16.26 2.79 -5.92
CA TRP A 19 14.98 2.36 -5.34
C TRP A 19 14.05 1.74 -6.40
N GLU A 20 14.10 2.21 -7.64
CA GLU A 20 13.29 1.66 -8.73
C GLU A 20 13.80 0.26 -9.15
N ILE A 21 15.13 0.05 -9.17
CA ILE A 21 15.75 -1.26 -9.37
C ILE A 21 15.35 -2.23 -8.26
N GLU A 22 15.46 -1.80 -7.00
CA GLU A 22 15.06 -2.61 -5.84
C GLU A 22 13.56 -2.99 -5.90
N ARG A 23 12.68 -2.04 -6.28
CA ARG A 23 11.25 -2.32 -6.46
C ARG A 23 11.02 -3.33 -7.57
N HIS A 24 11.65 -3.15 -8.74
CA HIS A 24 11.50 -4.09 -9.86
C HIS A 24 11.98 -5.50 -9.48
N GLU A 25 13.04 -5.62 -8.69
CA GLU A 25 13.49 -6.91 -8.17
C GLU A 25 12.45 -7.56 -7.24
N GLN A 26 11.81 -6.78 -6.37
CA GLN A 26 10.72 -7.28 -5.51
C GLN A 26 9.51 -7.73 -6.33
N LEU A 27 9.13 -6.96 -7.35
CA LEU A 27 8.05 -7.33 -8.28
C LEU A 27 8.37 -8.62 -9.02
N LEU A 28 9.62 -8.82 -9.45
CA LEU A 28 10.07 -10.07 -10.07
C LEU A 28 9.97 -11.26 -9.13
N ARG A 29 10.34 -11.09 -7.84
CA ARG A 29 10.21 -12.14 -6.83
C ARG A 29 8.74 -12.52 -6.64
N ARG A 30 7.85 -11.53 -6.51
CA ARG A 30 6.40 -11.75 -6.37
C ARG A 30 5.80 -12.40 -7.62
N ALA A 31 6.16 -11.91 -8.81
CA ALA A 31 5.72 -12.49 -10.07
C ALA A 31 6.18 -13.94 -10.23
N ARG A 32 7.40 -14.29 -9.80
CA ARG A 32 7.90 -15.68 -9.86
C ARG A 32 7.04 -16.65 -9.04
N VAL A 33 6.52 -16.21 -7.89
CA VAL A 33 5.58 -17.01 -7.07
C VAL A 33 4.22 -17.15 -7.77
N LEU A 34 3.78 -16.10 -8.47
CA LEU A 34 2.49 -16.03 -9.18
C LEU A 34 2.56 -16.51 -10.66
N GLY A 35 3.60 -17.28 -11.03
CA GLY A 35 3.71 -17.86 -12.38
C GLY A 35 4.16 -16.90 -13.48
N GLY A 36 4.82 -15.80 -13.12
CA GLY A 36 5.43 -14.82 -14.03
C GLY A 36 4.55 -13.61 -14.38
N TYR A 37 3.36 -13.52 -13.77
CA TYR A 37 2.41 -12.43 -13.98
C TYR A 37 2.08 -11.76 -12.65
N LEU A 38 1.77 -10.47 -12.71
CA LEU A 38 1.20 -9.73 -11.60
C LEU A 38 -0.17 -9.19 -11.99
N ASP A 39 -1.10 -9.22 -11.05
CA ASP A 39 -2.42 -8.63 -11.23
C ASP A 39 -2.31 -7.11 -11.02
N GLY A 40 -2.59 -6.38 -12.07
CA GLY A 40 -2.77 -4.95 -12.06
C GLY A 40 -4.24 -4.56 -11.78
N PRO A 41 -4.51 -3.26 -11.72
CA PRO A 41 -5.86 -2.74 -11.55
C PRO A 41 -6.83 -3.26 -12.63
N ASP A 42 -8.09 -3.45 -12.22
CA ASP A 42 -9.18 -3.95 -13.07
C ASP A 42 -8.95 -5.34 -13.71
N GLY A 43 -8.09 -6.16 -13.10
CA GLY A 43 -7.84 -7.55 -13.53
C GLY A 43 -6.90 -7.67 -14.72
N MET A 44 -6.20 -6.60 -15.11
CA MET A 44 -5.15 -6.69 -16.11
C MET A 44 -3.98 -7.51 -15.59
N ARG A 45 -3.47 -8.45 -16.40
CA ARG A 45 -2.25 -9.21 -16.06
C ARG A 45 -1.05 -8.61 -16.75
N VAL A 46 -0.10 -8.13 -15.97
CA VAL A 46 1.17 -7.61 -16.47
C VAL A 46 2.22 -8.70 -16.33
N ARG A 47 2.87 -9.05 -17.45
CA ARG A 47 4.01 -9.95 -17.43
C ARG A 47 5.24 -9.16 -16.99
N ILE A 48 5.88 -9.58 -15.91
CA ILE A 48 7.07 -8.91 -15.40
C ILE A 48 8.31 -9.72 -15.80
N SER A 49 9.13 -9.15 -16.68
CA SER A 49 10.43 -9.68 -17.09
C SER A 49 11.57 -8.96 -16.37
N ARG A 50 12.68 -9.67 -16.19
CA ARG A 50 13.91 -9.07 -15.67
C ARG A 50 14.43 -8.11 -16.73
N HIS A 51 14.73 -6.88 -16.31
CA HIS A 51 15.37 -5.87 -17.14
C HIS A 51 16.66 -5.43 -16.47
N GLU A 52 17.71 -5.28 -17.25
CA GLU A 52 18.95 -4.67 -16.81
C GLU A 52 18.85 -3.14 -16.85
N PHE A 53 19.66 -2.48 -16.03
CA PHE A 53 19.67 -1.03 -15.97
C PHE A 53 20.35 -0.46 -17.23
N PRO A 54 19.69 0.42 -18.01
CA PRO A 54 20.16 0.78 -19.36
C PRO A 54 21.33 1.77 -19.39
N TYR A 55 21.53 2.55 -18.32
CA TYR A 55 22.52 3.64 -18.29
C TYR A 55 23.87 3.23 -17.70
N ASP A 56 24.05 1.95 -17.34
CA ASP A 56 25.35 1.41 -16.94
C ASP A 56 26.15 1.04 -18.20
N ILE A 57 26.97 1.97 -18.69
CA ILE A 57 27.84 1.81 -19.87
C ILE A 57 29.23 1.24 -19.51
N GLY A 58 29.53 1.14 -18.21
CA GLY A 58 30.75 0.54 -17.69
C GLY A 58 31.48 1.47 -16.72
N ILE A 59 32.20 0.90 -15.76
CA ILE A 59 32.75 1.60 -14.58
C ILE A 59 33.53 2.87 -14.95
N TRP A 60 34.42 2.80 -15.94
CA TRP A 60 35.25 3.94 -16.32
C TRP A 60 34.45 5.03 -17.03
N GLU A 61 33.56 4.65 -17.94
CA GLU A 61 32.73 5.57 -18.73
C GLU A 61 31.71 6.26 -17.81
N ASN A 62 31.06 5.51 -16.94
CA ASN A 62 30.16 6.03 -15.90
C ASN A 62 30.85 7.09 -15.02
N ILE A 63 32.06 6.80 -14.53
CA ILE A 63 32.82 7.74 -13.69
C ILE A 63 33.27 8.96 -14.51
N ARG A 64 33.77 8.75 -15.73
CA ARG A 64 34.19 9.83 -16.62
C ARG A 64 33.05 10.79 -16.90
N ASP A 65 31.87 10.26 -17.20
CA ASP A 65 30.69 11.05 -17.52
C ASP A 65 30.23 11.80 -16.28
N SER A 66 30.10 11.12 -15.13
CA SER A 66 29.76 11.73 -13.85
C SER A 66 30.68 12.91 -13.48
N MET A 67 31.98 12.77 -13.74
CA MET A 67 32.98 13.81 -13.44
C MET A 67 33.16 14.82 -14.59
N GLY A 68 32.56 14.58 -15.76
CA GLY A 68 32.61 15.44 -16.94
C GLY A 68 33.94 15.47 -17.69
N THR A 69 34.96 14.75 -17.23
CA THR A 69 36.32 14.77 -17.79
C THR A 69 37.06 13.46 -17.50
N SER A 70 37.98 13.05 -18.37
CA SER A 70 38.87 11.90 -18.15
C SER A 70 40.09 12.21 -17.27
N ASN A 71 40.31 13.48 -16.91
CA ASN A 71 41.43 13.89 -16.07
C ASN A 71 41.12 13.72 -14.58
N ILE A 72 41.70 12.69 -13.97
CA ILE A 72 41.53 12.34 -12.55
C ILE A 72 41.99 13.47 -11.61
N LEU A 73 42.99 14.27 -11.99
CA LEU A 73 43.43 15.39 -11.14
C LEU A 73 42.39 16.52 -11.10
N ALA A 74 41.65 16.71 -12.20
CA ALA A 74 40.60 17.71 -12.27
C ALA A 74 39.37 17.35 -11.42
N TRP A 75 39.18 16.06 -11.12
CA TRP A 75 38.07 15.55 -10.30
C TRP A 75 38.07 16.08 -8.87
N PHE A 76 39.26 16.33 -8.32
CA PHE A 76 39.44 16.84 -6.96
C PHE A 76 39.54 18.37 -6.93
N TRP A 77 39.43 19.03 -8.09
CA TRP A 77 39.57 20.46 -8.20
C TRP A 77 38.20 21.14 -8.15
N PRO A 78 37.86 21.89 -7.09
CA PRO A 78 36.51 22.44 -6.90
C PRO A 78 36.13 23.53 -7.91
N LEU A 79 37.09 24.09 -8.64
CA LEU A 79 36.86 25.09 -9.70
C LEU A 79 36.94 24.47 -11.10
N ALA A 80 36.93 23.15 -11.22
CA ALA A 80 36.88 22.48 -12.52
C ALA A 80 35.51 22.73 -13.16
N ALA A 81 35.48 22.75 -14.50
CA ALA A 81 34.21 22.86 -15.22
C ALA A 81 33.33 21.65 -14.88
N SER A 82 32.05 21.90 -14.60
CA SER A 82 31.08 20.83 -14.34
C SER A 82 30.77 20.04 -15.61
N MET A 83 30.13 18.89 -15.44
CA MET A 83 29.62 18.06 -16.52
C MET A 83 28.82 18.89 -17.53
N LYS A 84 29.12 18.71 -18.82
CA LYS A 84 28.39 19.31 -19.94
C LYS A 84 27.45 18.26 -20.52
N THR A 85 26.27 18.14 -19.94
CA THR A 85 25.20 17.26 -20.44
C THR A 85 23.95 18.08 -20.75
N ASP A 86 23.21 17.66 -21.77
CA ASP A 86 21.89 18.18 -22.09
C ASP A 86 20.84 17.69 -21.06
N GLY A 87 21.16 16.63 -20.29
CA GLY A 87 20.31 16.08 -19.24
C GLY A 87 19.05 15.36 -19.73
N LEU A 88 18.79 15.39 -21.04
CA LEU A 88 17.63 14.77 -21.69
C LEU A 88 17.97 13.43 -22.37
N ALA A 89 19.22 13.27 -22.81
CA ALA A 89 19.70 12.08 -23.48
C ALA A 89 20.96 11.57 -22.78
N PHE A 90 20.97 10.27 -22.49
CA PHE A 90 22.09 9.56 -21.89
C PHE A 90 22.47 8.39 -22.80
N GLU A 91 23.74 8.03 -22.77
CA GLU A 91 24.21 6.85 -23.48
C GLU A 91 23.63 5.59 -22.84
N THR A 92 23.28 4.61 -23.67
CA THR A 92 22.67 3.35 -23.25
C THR A 92 23.56 2.19 -23.63
N ASN A 93 23.68 1.21 -22.74
CA ASN A 93 24.55 0.04 -22.93
C ASN A 93 24.13 -0.94 -24.03
N GLY A 94 22.86 -0.88 -24.46
CA GLY A 94 22.35 -1.71 -25.55
C GLY A 94 22.19 -3.20 -25.21
N PHE A 95 22.12 -3.57 -23.93
CA PHE A 95 21.88 -4.97 -23.53
C PHE A 95 20.44 -5.43 -23.79
N GLU A 96 19.47 -4.52 -23.71
CA GLU A 96 18.05 -4.81 -23.89
C GLU A 96 17.59 -4.59 -25.34
N GLU A 97 16.45 -5.19 -25.70
CA GLU A 97 15.88 -5.08 -27.05
C GLU A 97 15.44 -3.62 -27.36
N PRO A 98 15.69 -3.11 -28.60
CA PRO A 98 15.29 -1.76 -28.98
C PRO A 98 13.77 -1.58 -28.86
N GLY A 99 13.33 -0.75 -27.91
CA GLY A 99 11.90 -0.49 -27.63
C GLY A 99 11.47 -0.81 -26.19
N GLN A 100 12.36 -1.42 -25.40
CA GLN A 100 12.20 -1.51 -23.95
C GLN A 100 12.21 -0.10 -23.34
N VAL A 101 11.19 0.24 -22.55
CA VAL A 101 11.16 1.50 -21.80
C VAL A 101 11.67 1.29 -20.38
N TRP A 102 12.53 2.21 -19.92
CA TRP A 102 12.92 2.32 -18.53
C TRP A 102 12.28 3.59 -17.93
N PRO A 103 11.65 3.52 -16.75
CA PRO A 103 11.50 2.36 -15.87
C PRO A 103 10.49 1.33 -16.42
N PRO A 104 10.61 0.04 -16.03
CA PRO A 104 9.63 -0.98 -16.38
C PRO A 104 8.22 -0.64 -15.86
N PRO A 105 7.15 -1.08 -16.55
CA PRO A 105 5.78 -0.81 -16.13
C PRO A 105 5.47 -1.49 -14.78
N ASP A 106 5.14 -0.67 -13.78
CA ASP A 106 4.78 -1.12 -12.44
C ASP A 106 3.25 -1.30 -12.32
N PRO A 107 2.74 -2.51 -12.05
CA PRO A 107 1.30 -2.78 -11.91
C PRO A 107 0.64 -1.96 -10.80
N ASP A 108 1.36 -1.61 -9.73
CA ASP A 108 0.80 -0.83 -8.62
C ASP A 108 0.64 0.66 -8.99
N ARG A 109 1.35 1.13 -10.03
CA ARG A 109 1.29 2.51 -10.53
C ARG A 109 0.41 2.67 -11.76
N MET A 110 -0.16 1.60 -12.29
CA MET A 110 -1.03 1.68 -13.47
C MET A 110 -2.32 2.45 -13.14
N PRO A 111 -2.75 3.39 -13.99
CA PRO A 111 -4.02 4.06 -13.80
C PRO A 111 -5.16 3.03 -13.93
N ARG A 112 -6.10 3.07 -12.98
CA ARG A 112 -7.35 2.31 -13.09
C ARG A 112 -8.16 2.84 -14.27
N LEU A 113 -8.83 1.94 -14.99
CA LEU A 113 -9.74 2.37 -16.03
C LEU A 113 -10.91 3.11 -15.36
N ALA A 114 -11.34 4.21 -15.98
CA ALA A 114 -12.53 4.92 -15.52
C ALA A 114 -13.72 3.97 -15.60
N ARG A 115 -14.24 3.55 -14.45
CA ARG A 115 -15.47 2.77 -14.39
C ARG A 115 -16.64 3.68 -14.74
N ASN A 116 -17.51 3.22 -15.63
CA ASN A 116 -18.81 3.85 -15.84
C ASN A 116 -19.59 3.69 -14.53
N LEU A 117 -19.69 4.76 -13.74
CA LEU A 117 -20.54 4.80 -12.57
C LEU A 117 -21.98 4.81 -13.06
N ASP A 118 -22.73 3.73 -12.81
CA ASP A 118 -24.16 3.76 -13.07
C ASP A 118 -24.81 4.71 -12.06
N THR A 119 -25.16 5.90 -12.54
CA THR A 119 -25.83 6.94 -11.75
C THR A 119 -27.17 6.49 -11.15
N LYS A 120 -27.75 5.39 -11.64
CA LYS A 120 -29.01 4.83 -11.12
C LYS A 120 -28.83 4.10 -9.78
N ASP A 121 -27.67 3.52 -9.56
CA ASP A 121 -27.28 2.82 -8.32
C ASP A 121 -26.36 3.68 -7.42
N ALA A 122 -26.07 4.91 -7.84
CA ALA A 122 -25.41 5.86 -6.97
C ALA A 122 -26.27 6.07 -5.73
N PHE A 123 -25.66 6.07 -4.55
CA PHE A 123 -26.28 6.47 -3.29
C PHE A 123 -26.70 7.94 -3.36
N VAL A 124 -27.79 8.21 -4.08
CA VAL A 124 -28.45 9.51 -4.12
C VAL A 124 -29.56 9.45 -3.09
N TYR A 125 -29.61 10.44 -2.20
CA TYR A 125 -30.76 10.63 -1.33
C TYR A 125 -31.99 10.74 -2.23
N HIS A 126 -32.90 9.76 -2.16
CA HIS A 126 -34.20 9.91 -2.79
C HIS A 126 -34.87 11.09 -2.08
N GLU A 127 -35.11 12.18 -2.81
CA GLU A 127 -35.94 13.28 -2.32
C GLU A 127 -37.33 12.71 -2.00
N HIS A 128 -37.58 12.48 -0.72
CA HIS A 128 -38.93 12.18 -0.26
C HIS A 128 -39.71 13.51 -0.28
N PRO A 129 -40.86 13.58 -0.96
CA PRO A 129 -41.62 14.82 -1.06
C PRO A 129 -42.22 15.26 0.29
N ASP A 130 -42.31 14.35 1.26
CA ASP A 130 -42.83 14.59 2.61
C ASP A 130 -41.77 14.30 3.68
N THR A 131 -41.53 15.29 4.55
CA THR A 131 -40.58 15.20 5.67
C THR A 131 -40.95 14.13 6.69
N ALA A 132 -42.24 13.82 6.83
CA ALA A 132 -42.71 12.76 7.73
C ALA A 132 -42.29 11.36 7.27
N ALA A 133 -42.40 11.09 5.95
CA ALA A 133 -42.00 9.81 5.37
C ALA A 133 -40.49 9.59 5.45
N GLU A 134 -39.70 10.66 5.35
CA GLU A 134 -38.24 10.61 5.53
C GLU A 134 -37.85 10.24 6.96
N VAL A 135 -38.51 10.82 7.96
CA VAL A 135 -38.28 10.51 9.39
C VAL A 135 -38.66 9.06 9.70
N GLU A 136 -39.73 8.54 9.11
CA GLU A 136 -40.13 7.13 9.26
C GLU A 136 -39.13 6.18 8.60
N ALA A 137 -38.70 6.47 7.36
CA ALA A 137 -37.68 5.68 6.67
C ALA A 137 -36.35 5.68 7.43
N PHE A 138 -35.97 6.81 8.03
CA PHE A 138 -34.79 6.93 8.88
C PHE A 138 -34.91 6.06 10.15
N LYS A 139 -36.06 6.12 10.83
CA LYS A 139 -36.33 5.27 12.01
C LYS A 139 -36.32 3.79 11.68
N GLN A 140 -36.84 3.40 10.52
CA GLN A 140 -36.79 2.01 10.05
C GLN A 140 -35.36 1.53 9.80
N ARG A 141 -34.51 2.36 9.17
CA ARG A 141 -33.08 2.05 9.01
C ARG A 141 -32.37 1.94 10.36
N GLN A 142 -32.66 2.88 11.27
CA GLN A 142 -32.10 2.86 12.63
C GLN A 142 -32.51 1.58 13.39
N ALA A 143 -33.78 1.18 13.31
CA ALA A 143 -34.26 -0.06 13.92
C ALA A 143 -33.63 -1.31 13.28
N ALA A 144 -33.42 -1.32 11.96
CA ALA A 144 -32.76 -2.42 11.26
C ALA A 144 -31.27 -2.53 11.62
N ASP A 145 -30.56 -1.40 11.75
CA ASP A 145 -29.16 -1.37 12.19
C ASP A 145 -29.03 -1.77 13.67
N LEU A 146 -29.97 -1.34 14.51
CA LEU A 146 -30.00 -1.71 15.92
C LEU A 146 -30.32 -3.20 16.07
N ALA A 147 -31.25 -3.75 15.28
CA ALA A 147 -31.51 -5.19 15.23
C ALA A 147 -30.30 -5.98 14.67
N ARG A 148 -29.55 -5.42 13.72
CA ARG A 148 -28.30 -6.02 13.21
C ARG A 148 -27.21 -6.05 14.30
N ARG A 149 -27.15 -5.00 15.13
CA ARG A 149 -26.27 -4.94 16.32
C ARG A 149 -26.73 -5.87 17.43
N GLU A 150 -28.03 -5.97 17.72
CA GLU A 150 -28.59 -6.90 18.71
C GLU A 150 -28.40 -8.36 18.29
N ARG A 151 -28.40 -8.66 16.99
CA ARG A 151 -28.07 -10.00 16.48
C ARG A 151 -26.57 -10.32 16.60
N ALA A 152 -25.73 -9.30 16.64
CA ALA A 152 -24.31 -9.38 16.90
C ALA A 152 -24.05 -9.02 18.39
N ASN A 153 -24.52 -9.86 19.30
CA ASN A 153 -24.20 -9.73 20.72
C ASN A 153 -22.68 -9.82 20.91
N GLY A 154 -22.01 -8.67 21.02
CA GLY A 154 -20.56 -8.55 21.24
C GLY A 154 -19.75 -8.17 19.98
N VAL A 155 -18.54 -7.65 20.22
CA VAL A 155 -17.51 -7.44 19.18
C VAL A 155 -17.05 -8.81 18.69
N GLN A 156 -17.72 -9.33 17.66
CA GLN A 156 -17.37 -10.63 17.09
C GLN A 156 -16.08 -10.49 16.26
N ARG A 157 -14.96 -11.05 16.77
CA ARG A 157 -13.69 -11.12 16.03
C ARG A 157 -13.86 -12.07 14.83
N ARG A 158 -13.39 -11.67 13.65
CA ARG A 158 -13.41 -12.52 12.45
C ARG A 158 -12.32 -13.59 12.52
N LYS A 159 -12.59 -14.81 12.04
CA LYS A 159 -11.59 -15.89 11.87
C LYS A 159 -10.43 -15.42 10.98
N ALA A 160 -9.25 -16.02 11.08
CA ALA A 160 -8.09 -15.67 10.23
C ALA A 160 -8.36 -15.95 8.73
N PHE A 161 -7.71 -15.23 7.80
CA PHE A 161 -8.01 -15.34 6.36
C PHE A 161 -7.90 -16.77 5.81
N HIS A 162 -6.92 -17.56 6.27
CA HIS A 162 -6.73 -18.96 5.88
C HIS A 162 -7.80 -19.93 6.42
N GLN A 163 -8.61 -19.52 7.40
CA GLN A 163 -9.72 -20.31 7.94
C GLN A 163 -11.08 -19.87 7.40
N ARG A 164 -11.13 -18.74 6.68
CA ARG A 164 -12.36 -18.22 6.07
C ARG A 164 -12.74 -18.95 4.79
N PHE A 165 -11.80 -19.61 4.15
CA PHE A 165 -12.01 -20.33 2.91
C PHE A 165 -11.74 -21.81 3.12
N ASP A 166 -12.65 -22.64 2.66
CA ASP A 166 -12.44 -24.08 2.61
C ASP A 166 -11.28 -24.36 1.64
N SER A 167 -10.29 -25.12 2.11
CA SER A 167 -9.06 -25.40 1.36
C SER A 167 -9.31 -26.24 0.11
N GLU A 168 -10.40 -27.00 0.09
CA GLU A 168 -10.76 -27.86 -1.05
C GLU A 168 -11.58 -27.13 -2.10
N THR A 169 -12.50 -26.25 -1.68
CA THR A 169 -13.46 -25.60 -2.58
C THR A 169 -13.17 -24.13 -2.84
N ALA A 170 -12.27 -23.51 -2.07
CA ALA A 170 -11.99 -22.07 -2.06
C ALA A 170 -13.26 -21.21 -1.89
N GLN A 171 -14.32 -21.79 -1.32
CA GLN A 171 -15.58 -21.11 -1.00
C GLN A 171 -15.51 -20.55 0.43
N PRO A 172 -16.17 -19.42 0.71
CA PRO A 172 -16.27 -18.88 2.06
C PRO A 172 -17.03 -19.85 2.97
N VAL A 173 -16.53 -20.10 4.19
CA VAL A 173 -17.23 -20.93 5.17
C VAL A 173 -18.43 -20.16 5.76
N ASP A 174 -19.54 -20.88 6.03
CA ASP A 174 -20.80 -20.28 6.50
C ASP A 174 -20.69 -19.49 7.82
N ASP A 175 -19.66 -19.77 8.61
CA ASP A 175 -19.39 -19.09 9.88
C ASP A 175 -17.98 -18.47 9.86
N GLU A 176 -17.92 -17.16 9.61
CA GLU A 176 -16.68 -16.38 9.52
C GLU A 176 -16.21 -15.82 10.88
N TYR A 177 -16.94 -16.05 11.97
CA TYR A 177 -16.73 -15.38 13.27
C TYR A 177 -16.21 -16.35 14.35
N LEU A 178 -15.26 -15.88 15.16
CA LEU A 178 -14.69 -16.68 16.25
C LEU A 178 -15.70 -16.85 17.39
N ASP A 179 -15.81 -18.07 17.92
CA ASP A 179 -16.54 -18.34 19.15
C ASP A 179 -15.71 -17.88 20.36
N ASP A 180 -16.35 -17.22 21.34
CA ASP A 180 -15.71 -16.59 22.51
C ASP A 180 -14.92 -17.58 23.40
N THR A 181 -15.04 -18.89 23.14
CA THR A 181 -14.35 -19.95 23.88
C THR A 181 -12.92 -20.25 23.39
N ALA A 182 -12.51 -19.69 22.24
CA ALA A 182 -11.17 -19.89 21.67
C ALA A 182 -10.13 -18.90 22.24
N ALA A 183 -9.79 -19.06 23.52
CA ALA A 183 -8.98 -18.14 24.33
C ALA A 183 -7.46 -18.09 24.01
N ASP A 184 -6.98 -18.61 22.87
CA ASP A 184 -5.53 -18.61 22.59
C ASP A 184 -5.20 -18.54 21.09
N LEU A 185 -5.58 -17.44 20.45
CA LEU A 185 -5.11 -17.10 19.10
C LEU A 185 -4.66 -15.65 19.08
N SER A 186 -3.52 -15.38 19.74
CA SER A 186 -2.71 -14.19 19.49
C SER A 186 -2.56 -14.06 17.97
N GLY A 187 -3.25 -13.08 17.37
CA GLY A 187 -3.49 -12.99 15.93
C GLY A 187 -2.22 -13.13 15.11
N GLU A 188 -2.11 -14.21 14.33
CA GLU A 188 -0.97 -14.40 13.43
C GLU A 188 -0.91 -13.31 12.33
N GLU A 189 -1.99 -12.56 12.12
CA GLU A 189 -2.15 -11.44 11.17
C GLU A 189 -1.79 -10.05 11.73
N GLY A 190 -0.98 -9.97 12.79
CA GLY A 190 -0.37 -8.70 13.22
C GLY A 190 0.64 -8.17 12.18
N TRP A 191 0.84 -6.86 12.15
CA TRP A 191 1.88 -6.23 11.32
C TRP A 191 3.26 -6.82 11.69
N GLN A 192 4.09 -7.11 10.68
CA GLN A 192 5.45 -7.63 10.85
C GLN A 192 6.45 -6.81 10.02
N ASP A 193 7.62 -6.56 10.58
CA ASP A 193 8.75 -5.97 9.86
C ASP A 193 9.46 -6.99 8.95
N SER A 194 10.43 -6.53 8.16
CA SER A 194 11.25 -7.39 7.29
C SER A 194 12.14 -8.39 8.05
N GLY A 195 12.26 -8.24 9.37
CA GLY A 195 12.99 -9.14 10.27
C GLY A 195 12.10 -10.15 11.00
N GLY A 196 10.77 -10.09 10.80
CA GLY A 196 9.80 -10.94 11.49
C GLY A 196 9.39 -10.46 12.89
N ASN A 197 9.80 -9.25 13.30
CA ASN A 197 9.40 -8.63 14.57
C ASN A 197 8.00 -8.03 14.45
N ARG A 198 7.23 -8.09 15.55
CA ARG A 198 5.86 -7.59 15.68
C ARG A 198 5.79 -6.35 16.57
N LEU A 199 4.63 -5.68 16.58
CA LEU A 199 4.37 -4.50 17.45
C LEU A 199 4.63 -4.80 18.93
N ARG A 200 4.27 -6.00 19.39
CA ARG A 200 4.56 -6.47 20.77
C ARG A 200 6.05 -6.51 21.09
N ASP A 201 6.91 -6.77 20.10
CA ASP A 201 8.36 -6.83 20.29
C ASP A 201 8.96 -5.43 20.47
N TYR A 202 8.21 -4.39 20.06
CA TYR A 202 8.48 -2.98 20.35
C TYR A 202 7.76 -2.47 21.61
N GLY A 203 7.14 -3.37 22.39
CA GLY A 203 6.44 -3.03 23.63
C GLY A 203 5.05 -2.41 23.42
N VAL A 204 4.46 -2.57 22.24
CA VAL A 204 3.09 -2.12 21.94
C VAL A 204 2.15 -3.33 22.06
N GLU A 205 1.27 -3.29 23.07
CA GLU A 205 0.21 -4.28 23.30
C GLU A 205 -0.85 -4.17 22.19
N GLU A 206 -0.97 -5.23 21.37
CA GLU A 206 -1.98 -5.33 20.28
C GLU A 206 -3.38 -5.69 20.80
N ASP A 207 -3.49 -6.02 22.08
CA ASP A 207 -4.68 -6.51 22.79
C ASP A 207 -5.48 -5.43 23.53
N ILE A 208 -5.04 -4.16 23.48
CA ILE A 208 -5.78 -3.06 24.11
C ILE A 208 -7.05 -2.77 23.28
N GLU A 209 -8.19 -3.23 23.79
CA GLU A 209 -9.53 -2.89 23.30
C GLU A 209 -9.77 -1.38 23.48
N PHE A 210 -9.67 -0.64 22.36
CA PHE A 210 -9.80 0.82 22.30
C PHE A 210 -11.20 1.36 22.67
N TYR A 211 -12.12 0.51 23.13
CA TYR A 211 -13.54 0.84 23.29
C TYR A 211 -14.14 0.53 24.68
N ASP A 212 -13.31 0.29 25.68
CA ASP A 212 -13.83 -0.13 26.99
C ASP A 212 -14.00 1.02 28.00
N GLU A 213 -13.49 2.22 27.70
CA GLU A 213 -13.40 3.25 28.74
C GLU A 213 -14.55 4.26 28.81
N ASP A 214 -15.45 4.42 27.83
CA ASP A 214 -16.58 5.35 28.01
C ASP A 214 -17.78 5.07 27.08
N ASP A 215 -18.55 4.03 27.41
CA ASP A 215 -19.85 3.75 26.77
C ASP A 215 -20.96 4.67 27.34
N ILE A 216 -20.69 5.98 27.45
CA ILE A 216 -21.65 6.98 27.92
C ILE A 216 -22.37 7.58 26.69
N PRO A 217 -23.69 7.40 26.55
CA PRO A 217 -24.41 7.96 25.40
C PRO A 217 -24.27 9.49 25.38
N ILE A 218 -24.05 10.06 24.20
CA ILE A 218 -23.91 11.53 23.98
C ILE A 218 -25.04 12.34 24.63
N ALA A 219 -26.26 11.79 24.69
CA ALA A 219 -27.39 12.41 25.36
C ALA A 219 -27.13 12.66 26.86
N GLU A 220 -26.38 11.78 27.52
CA GLU A 220 -26.01 11.89 28.92
C GLU A 220 -24.86 12.89 29.12
N LEU A 221 -23.88 12.94 28.22
CA LEU A 221 -22.84 13.99 28.20
C LEU A 221 -23.43 15.39 28.02
N LEU A 222 -24.41 15.53 27.11
CA LEU A 222 -25.14 16.80 26.90
C LEU A 222 -25.97 17.20 28.13
N ARG A 223 -26.55 16.23 28.85
CA ARG A 223 -27.25 16.48 30.11
C ARG A 223 -26.29 16.94 31.22
N ARG A 224 -25.11 16.32 31.33
CA ARG A 224 -24.06 16.72 32.29
C ARG A 224 -23.58 18.15 32.00
N ARG A 225 -23.26 18.45 30.74
CA ARG A 225 -22.85 19.79 30.31
C ARG A 225 -23.91 20.88 30.58
N ARG A 226 -25.19 20.57 30.42
CA ARG A 226 -26.27 21.53 30.75
C ARG A 226 -26.42 21.78 32.24
N ARG A 227 -26.12 20.79 33.10
CA ARG A 227 -26.16 20.95 34.56
C ARG A 227 -24.97 21.77 35.06
N GLU A 228 -23.79 21.59 34.46
CA GLU A 228 -22.60 22.36 34.81
C GLU A 228 -22.69 23.84 34.41
N GLY A 229 -23.44 24.17 33.36
CA GLY A 229 -23.69 25.56 32.95
C GLY A 229 -24.79 26.30 33.73
N GLN A 230 -25.39 25.67 34.76
CA GLN A 230 -26.43 26.28 35.61
C GLN A 230 -25.98 26.52 37.07
N ASN A 231 -24.71 26.23 37.39
CA ASN A 231 -24.06 26.64 38.64
C ASN A 231 -23.13 27.82 38.40
#